data_AF-A0A4Q4GVJ5-F1
#
_entry.id   AF-A0A4Q4GVJ5-F1
#
_cell.length_a   1.000
_cell.length_b   1.000
_cell.length_c   1.000
_cell.angle_alpha   90.00
_cell.angle_beta   90.00
_cell.angle_gamma   90.00
#
_symmetry.space_group_name_H-M   'P 1'
#
loop_
_entity.id
_entity.type
_entity.pdbx_description
1 polymer ?
#
loop_
_entity_poly.entity_id
_entity_poly.type
_entity_poly.pdbx_seq_one_letter_code
_entity_poly.pdbx_strand_id
1 'polypeptide(L)' 'MENKTARLTILIDPIKKKAFEDLCNQQDITPSQVVRQLIREYLQSHGVDYATKLKNNTADKNQ' A
#
# COMPACT_ATOMS: atom_id res chain seq x y z
N MET A 1 -6.15 -15.03 14.10
CA MET A 1 -4.94 -14.43 13.52
C MET A 1 -5.02 -12.93 13.71
N GLU A 2 -4.06 -12.39 14.46
CA GLU A 2 -4.10 -11.08 15.09
C GLU A 2 -4.14 -9.91 14.09
N ASN A 3 -4.96 -8.91 14.42
CA ASN A 3 -5.26 -7.70 13.65
C ASN A 3 -4.00 -6.90 13.24
N LYS A 4 -3.36 -7.27 12.13
CA LYS A 4 -2.33 -6.45 11.47
C LYS A 4 -2.91 -5.34 10.57
N THR A 5 -4.12 -4.87 10.87
CA THR A 5 -4.79 -3.84 10.08
C THR A 5 -4.95 -2.58 10.92
N ALA A 6 -4.14 -1.56 10.64
CA ALA A 6 -4.33 -0.21 11.14
C ALA A 6 -5.11 0.62 10.10
N ARG A 7 -5.98 1.52 10.57
CA ARG A 7 -6.66 2.50 9.70
C ARG A 7 -5.78 3.74 9.59
N LEU A 8 -5.49 4.14 8.35
CA LEU A 8 -4.76 5.37 8.03
C LEU A 8 -5.78 6.40 7.49
N THR A 9 -5.99 7.49 8.23
CA THR A 9 -6.85 8.60 7.80
C THR A 9 -5.96 9.74 7.31
N ILE A 10 -6.14 10.17 6.07
CA ILE A 10 -5.38 11.26 5.45
C ILE A 10 -6.38 12.31 4.99
N LEU A 11 -6.12 13.57 5.34
CA LEU A 11 -6.83 14.71 4.76
C LEU A 11 -6.22 15.04 3.40
N ILE A 12 -7.04 15.02 2.36
CA ILE A 12 -6.64 15.35 1.00
C ILE A 12 -7.66 16.35 0.43
N ASP A 13 -7.17 17.27 -0.39
CA ASP A 13 -8.00 18.21 -1.12
C ASP A 13 -9.02 17.45 -2.01
N PRO A 14 -10.29 17.90 -2.07
CA PRO A 14 -11.34 17.21 -2.82
C PRO A 14 -11.07 17.10 -4.33
N ILE A 15 -10.37 18.08 -4.92
CA ILE A 15 -10.02 18.08 -6.35
C ILE A 15 -8.99 16.99 -6.61
N LYS A 16 -7.95 16.91 -5.76
CA LYS A 16 -6.93 15.86 -5.85
C LYS A 16 -7.50 14.48 -5.60
N LYS A 17 -8.41 14.32 -4.63
CA LYS A 17 -9.10 13.04 -4.36
C LYS A 17 -9.83 12.55 -5.62
N LYS A 18 -10.60 13.42 -6.27
CA LYS A 18 -11.37 13.07 -7.46
C LYS A 18 -10.48 12.66 -8.62
N ALA A 19 -9.40 13.42 -8.88
CA ALA A 19 -8.44 13.08 -9.92
C ALA A 19 -7.74 11.73 -9.65
N PHE A 20 -7.40 11.46 -8.39
CA PHE A 20 -6.79 10.19 -7.99
C PHE A 20 -7.75 9.01 -8.12
N GLU A 21 -9.00 9.17 -7.72
CA GLU A 21 -10.04 8.14 -7.88
C GLU A 21 -10.33 7.86 -9.36
N ASP A 22 -10.39 8.89 -10.20
CA ASP A 22 -10.59 8.73 -11.65
C ASP A 22 -9.44 7.96 -12.29
N LEU A 23 -8.19 8.32 -11.98
CA LEU A 23 -7.01 7.60 -12.45
C LEU A 23 -7.00 6.13 -11.99
N CYS A 24 -7.38 5.88 -10.74
CA CYS A 24 -7.50 4.53 -10.20
C CYS A 24 -8.59 3.72 -10.94
N ASN A 25 -9.75 4.33 -11.18
CA ASN A 25 -10.86 3.70 -11.91
C ASN A 25 -10.48 3.37 -13.36
N GLN A 26 -9.69 4.23 -14.03
CA GLN A 26 -9.22 3.96 -15.40
C GLN A 26 -8.30 2.74 -15.50
N GLN A 27 -7.66 2.33 -14.39
CA GLN A 27 -6.74 1.21 -14.34
C GLN A 27 -7.33 -0.01 -13.60
N ASP A 28 -8.62 -0.01 -13.28
CA ASP A 28 -9.28 -1.08 -12.51
C ASP A 28 -8.62 -1.38 -11.15
N ILE A 29 -7.95 -0.38 -10.56
CA ILE A 29 -7.29 -0.49 -9.26
C ILE A 29 -8.03 0.35 -8.22
N THR A 30 -8.04 -0.11 -6.97
CA THR A 30 -8.61 0.69 -5.88
C THR A 30 -7.57 1.66 -5.30
N PRO A 31 -7.96 2.88 -4.90
CA PRO A 31 -7.04 3.87 -4.33
C PRO A 31 -6.26 3.33 -3.12
N SER A 32 -6.89 2.48 -2.30
CA SER A 32 -6.26 1.81 -1.16
C SER A 32 -5.10 0.88 -1.56
N GLN A 33 -5.16 0.25 -2.73
CA GLN A 33 -4.06 -0.60 -3.24
C GLN A 33 -2.87 0.27 -3.64
N VAL A 34 -3.13 1.36 -4.37
CA VAL A 34 -2.10 2.31 -4.81
C VAL A 34 -1.40 2.94 -3.61
N VAL A 35 -2.15 3.41 -2.60
CA VAL A 35 -1.58 3.99 -1.38
C VAL A 35 -0.73 2.98 -0.62
N ARG A 36 -1.16 1.71 -0.54
CA ARG A 36 -0.35 0.66 0.11
C ARG A 36 0.95 0.40 -0.64
N GLN A 37 0.90 0.37 -1.97
CA GLN A 37 2.07 0.15 -2.81
C GLN A 37 3.06 1.32 -2.66
N LEU A 38 2.55 2.56 -2.72
CA LEU A 38 3.32 3.79 -2.46
C LEU A 38 4.01 3.76 -1.10
N ILE A 39 3.31 3.35 -0.03
CA ILE A 39 3.91 3.24 1.31
C ILE A 39 5.06 2.23 1.32
N ARG A 40 4.88 1.06 0.68
CA ARG A 40 5.93 0.03 0.63
C ARG A 40 7.16 0.52 -0.14
N GLU A 41 6.96 1.10 -1.32
CA GLU A 41 8.04 1.64 -2.15
C GLU A 41 8.76 2.79 -1.45
N TYR A 42 8.01 3.67 -0.78
CA TYR A 42 8.58 4.78 -0.02
C TYR A 42 9.45 4.28 1.14
N LEU A 43 8.97 3.30 1.91
CA LEU A 43 9.74 2.69 3.00
C LEU A 43 10.99 1.97 2.46
N GLN A 44 10.87 1.24 1.34
CA GLN A 44 11.99 0.57 0.69
C GLN A 44 13.04 1.56 0.19
N SER A 45 12.61 2.67 -0.43
CA SER A 45 13.49 3.72 -0.94
C SER A 45 14.27 4.42 0.19
N HIS A 46 13.65 4.58 1.36
CA HIS A 46 14.27 5.16 2.55
C HIS A 46 15.05 4.15 3.41
N GLY A 47 15.16 2.88 2.98
CA GLY A 47 15.88 1.84 3.71
C GLY A 47 15.27 1.46 5.06
N VAL A 48 13.99 1.78 5.29
CA VAL A 48 13.29 1.45 6.52
C VAL A 48 12.82 0.01 6.45
N ASP A 49 13.44 -0.89 7.22
CA ASP A 49 12.97 -2.26 7.36
C ASP A 49 11.78 -2.32 8.31
N TYR A 50 10.69 -2.96 7.87
CA TYR A 50 9.48 -3.13 8.67
C TYR A 50 9.12 -4.62 8.74
N ALA A 51 8.82 -5.08 9.97
CA ALA A 51 8.74 -6.50 10.36
C ALA A 51 7.78 -7.39 9.55
N THR A 52 6.89 -6.82 8.71
CA THR A 52 6.02 -7.60 7.83
C THR A 52 6.67 -8.00 6.50
N LYS A 53 7.83 -7.43 6.15
CA LYS A 53 8.58 -7.79 4.93
C LYS A 53 9.06 -9.26 4.99
N LEU A 54 9.36 -9.76 6.19
CA LEU A 54 9.90 -11.10 6.41
C LEU A 54 8.87 -12.25 6.28
N LYS A 55 7.56 -12.00 6.37
CA LYS A 55 6.57 -13.10 6.42
C LYS A 55 6.09 -13.60 5.04
N ASN A 56 6.31 -12.83 3.97
CA ASN A 56 5.77 -13.17 2.65
C ASN A 56 6.81 -13.81 1.71
N ASN A 57 8.11 -13.77 2.04
CA ASN A 57 9.17 -14.28 1.16
C ASN A 57 9.61 -15.72 1.51
N THR A 58 9.13 -16.28 2.63
CA THR A 58 9.49 -17.63 3.09
C THR A 58 8.51 -18.73 2.69
N ALA A 59 7.51 -18.43 1.84
CA ALA A 59 6.52 -19.40 1.38
C ALA A 59 6.74 -19.91 -0.06
N ASP A 60 7.76 -19.44 -0.77
CA ASP A 60 8.06 -19.81 -2.17
C ASP A 60 9.52 -20.30 -2.31
N LYS A 61 9.96 -21.20 -1.43
CA LYS A 61 11.16 -22.03 -1.63
C LYS A 61 10.96 -23.38 -0.95
N ASN A 62 10.13 -24.22 -1.53
CA ASN A 62 10.22 -25.67 -1.35
C ASN A 62 9.57 -26.34 -2.56
N GLN A 63 10.33 -26.40 -3.65
CA GLN A 63 10.21 -27.46 -4.66
C GLN A 63 11.41 -28.38 -4.50
#